data_AF-A0A2V6NIA3-F1
#
_entry.id   AF-A0A2V6NIA3-F1
#
_cell.length_a   1.000
_cell.length_b   1.000
_cell.length_c   1.000
_cell.angle_alpha   90.00
_cell.angle_beta   90.00
_cell.angle_gamma   90.00
#
_symmetry.space_group_name_H-M   'P 1'
#
loop_
_entity.id
_entity.type
_entity.pdbx_description
1 polymer ?
#
loop_
_entity_poly.entity_id
_entity_poly.type
_entity_poly.pdbx_seq_one_letter_code
_entity_poly.pdbx_strand_id
1 'polypeptide(L)'
;MKRLRRLWRKEKSEPSFHHHVYVVLLEEKAAKHPSILRANPRRDPRKPCVYVGMSGLPPEHRFENHRHGYKSAWVVRKYGVRLMPELYQH
;
A
#
# COMPACT_ATOMS: atom_id res chain seq x y z
N MET A 1 8.58 53.61 -18.12
CA MET A 1 8.94 52.62 -19.16
C MET A 1 9.82 51.53 -18.55
N LYS A 2 9.47 50.25 -18.78
CA LYS A 2 10.33 49.03 -18.77
C LYS A 2 10.96 48.65 -17.42
N ARG A 3 10.83 47.44 -16.87
CA ARG A 3 10.23 46.16 -17.25
C ARG A 3 10.01 45.38 -15.96
N LEU A 4 8.80 44.87 -15.76
CA LEU A 4 8.55 43.74 -14.85
C LEU A 4 9.27 42.49 -15.39
N ARG A 5 10.19 41.93 -14.61
CA ARG A 5 10.66 40.54 -14.74
C ARG A 5 10.73 39.98 -13.32
N ARG A 6 9.62 39.45 -12.81
CA ARG A 6 9.30 38.01 -12.84
C ARG A 6 10.47 37.16 -12.35
N LEU A 7 10.44 36.79 -11.07
CA LEU A 7 10.79 35.45 -10.62
C LEU A 7 9.89 35.11 -9.43
N TRP A 8 8.71 34.54 -9.71
CA TRP A 8 8.05 33.66 -8.76
C TRP A 8 9.01 32.50 -8.49
N ARG A 9 9.83 32.66 -7.44
CA ARG A 9 10.50 31.52 -6.81
C ARG A 9 9.38 30.74 -6.13
N LYS A 10 8.83 29.75 -6.84
CA LYS A 10 7.95 28.76 -6.25
C LYS A 10 8.77 28.13 -5.13
N GLU A 11 8.48 28.49 -3.88
CA GLU A 11 9.04 27.80 -2.72
C GLU A 11 8.80 26.31 -2.98
N LYS A 12 9.88 25.55 -3.19
CA LYS A 12 9.78 24.10 -3.18
C LYS A 12 9.44 23.78 -1.74
N SER A 13 8.16 23.52 -1.47
CA SER A 13 7.76 22.90 -0.21
C SER A 13 8.66 21.68 -0.01
N GLU A 14 9.28 21.58 1.15
CA GLU A 14 9.97 20.35 1.56
C GLU A 14 9.10 19.14 1.23
N PRO A 15 9.66 18.05 0.67
CA PRO A 15 8.87 16.87 0.39
C PRO A 15 8.32 16.35 1.71
N SER A 16 7.05 16.65 1.97
CA SER A 16 6.34 16.10 3.11
C SER A 16 6.36 14.58 2.93
N PHE A 17 7.11 13.90 3.82
CA PHE A 17 7.16 12.45 3.84
C PHE A 17 5.80 11.92 4.32
N HIS A 18 4.90 11.73 3.37
CA HIS A 18 3.63 11.10 3.62
C HIS A 18 3.83 9.59 3.54
N HIS A 19 3.80 8.94 4.71
CA HIS A 19 3.74 7.49 4.78
C HIS A 19 2.27 7.08 4.89
N HIS A 20 1.85 6.18 4.02
CA HIS A 20 0.54 5.57 4.03
C HIS A 20 0.67 4.13 4.53
N VAL A 21 -0.03 3.80 5.61
CA VAL A 21 -0.33 2.40 5.95
C VAL A 21 -1.51 1.97 5.09
N TYR A 22 -1.46 0.75 4.57
CA TYR A 22 -2.55 0.18 3.79
C TYR A 22 -2.78 -1.27 4.15
N VAL A 23 -4.03 -1.69 4.05
CA VAL A 23 -4.46 -3.07 4.28
C VAL A 23 -5.10 -3.61 3.02
N VAL A 24 -4.65 -4.78 2.58
CA VAL A 24 -5.20 -5.50 1.43
C VAL A 24 -5.87 -6.78 1.92
N LEU A 25 -7.12 -6.98 1.54
CA LEU A 25 -7.80 -8.27 1.67
C LEU A 25 -7.16 -9.29 0.72
N LEU A 26 -6.76 -10.43 1.24
CA LEU A 26 -6.24 -11.56 0.48
C LEU A 26 -7.32 -12.63 0.31
N GLU A 27 -7.28 -13.35 -0.81
CA GLU A 27 -8.08 -14.55 -1.00
C GLU A 27 -7.80 -15.58 0.11
N GLU A 28 -8.83 -16.34 0.52
CA GLU A 28 -8.72 -17.33 1.59
C GLU A 28 -7.64 -18.39 1.34
N LYS A 29 -7.39 -18.73 0.07
CA LYS A 29 -6.34 -19.67 -0.34
C LYS A 29 -4.94 -19.23 0.11
N ALA A 30 -4.71 -17.92 0.28
CA ALA A 30 -3.46 -17.40 0.82
C ALA A 30 -3.20 -17.90 2.25
N ALA A 31 -4.24 -17.94 3.09
CA ALA A 31 -4.12 -18.37 4.49
C ALA A 31 -3.67 -19.83 4.63
N LYS A 32 -3.87 -20.66 3.60
CA LYS A 32 -3.47 -22.07 3.58
C LYS A 32 -2.05 -22.29 3.05
N HIS A 33 -1.37 -21.24 2.59
CA HIS A 33 -0.02 -21.38 2.03
C HIS A 33 0.99 -21.75 3.13
N PRO A 34 1.88 -22.75 2.93
CA PRO A 34 2.79 -23.24 3.97
C PRO A 34 3.67 -22.15 4.60
N SER A 35 4.18 -21.20 3.80
CA SER A 35 4.98 -20.09 4.32
C SER A 35 4.17 -19.12 5.18
N ILE A 36 2.89 -18.91 4.86
CA ILE A 36 1.99 -18.02 5.62
C ILE A 36 1.58 -18.70 6.93
N LEU A 37 1.26 -20.00 6.89
CA LEU A 37 0.98 -20.79 8.09
C LEU A 37 2.18 -20.81 9.05
N ARG A 38 3.39 -21.00 8.51
CA ARG A 38 4.63 -20.99 9.31
C ARG A 38 4.92 -19.62 9.91
N ALA A 39 4.69 -18.55 9.15
CA ALA A 39 4.91 -17.18 9.63
C ALA A 39 3.84 -16.69 10.62
N ASN A 40 2.63 -17.25 10.55
CA ASN A 40 1.51 -16.88 11.41
C ASN A 40 0.83 -18.13 12.03
N PRO A 41 1.53 -18.86 12.91
CA PRO A 41 1.07 -20.16 13.42
C PRO A 41 -0.14 -20.05 14.36
N ARG A 42 -0.39 -18.87 14.92
CA ARG A 42 -1.52 -18.60 15.83
C ARG A 42 -2.65 -17.81 15.15
N ARG A 43 -2.72 -17.86 13.82
CA ARG A 43 -3.77 -17.16 13.06
C ARG A 43 -5.15 -17.67 13.48
N ASP A 44 -6.04 -16.74 13.79
CA ASP A 44 -7.46 -17.02 13.94
C ASP A 44 -8.10 -17.22 12.54
N PRO A 45 -8.63 -18.41 12.22
CA PRO A 45 -9.25 -18.67 10.92
C PRO A 45 -10.56 -17.92 10.69
N ARG A 46 -11.20 -17.40 11.75
CA ARG A 46 -12.44 -16.60 11.64
C ARG A 46 -12.20 -15.19 11.13
N LYS A 47 -10.96 -14.70 11.19
CA LYS A 47 -10.58 -13.36 10.74
C LYS A 47 -10.16 -13.38 9.26
N PRO A 48 -10.41 -12.30 8.50
CA PRO A 48 -9.96 -12.21 7.12
C PRO A 48 -8.44 -12.39 7.01
N CYS A 49 -7.98 -12.92 5.87
CA CYS A 49 -6.56 -12.95 5.55
C CYS A 49 -6.18 -11.59 4.96
N VAL A 50 -5.27 -10.87 5.59
CA VAL A 50 -4.88 -9.53 5.16
C VAL A 50 -3.37 -9.41 5.01
N TYR A 51 -2.96 -8.58 4.07
CA TYR A 51 -1.61 -8.06 3.97
C TYR A 51 -1.60 -6.62 4.46
N VAL A 52 -0.67 -6.28 5.36
CA VAL A 52 -0.44 -4.92 5.84
C VAL A 52 0.90 -4.44 5.32
N GLY A 53 0.92 -3.25 4.74
CA GLY A 53 2.13 -2.62 4.23
C GLY A 53 2.18 -1.13 4.49
N MET A 54 3.35 -0.53 4.24
CA MET A 54 3.54 0.91 4.23
C MET A 54 4.11 1.37 2.89
N SER A 55 3.77 2.58 2.46
CA SER A 55 4.35 3.18 1.25
C SER A 55 4.38 4.71 1.32
N GLY A 56 5.32 5.33 0.60
CA GLY A 56 5.27 6.77 0.30
C GLY A 56 4.33 7.13 -0.86
N LEU A 57 3.73 6.11 -1.51
CA LEU A 57 2.72 6.29 -2.54
C LEU A 57 1.32 6.20 -1.93
N PRO A 58 0.29 6.81 -2.57
CA PRO A 58 -1.10 6.53 -2.23
C PRO A 58 -1.38 5.02 -2.23
N PRO A 59 -2.17 4.50 -1.26
CA PRO A 59 -2.51 3.08 -1.16
C PRO A 59 -2.99 2.46 -2.47
N GLU A 60 -3.78 3.20 -3.26
CA GLU A 60 -4.33 2.78 -4.54
C GLU A 60 -3.23 2.55 -5.57
N HIS A 61 -2.31 3.52 -5.70
CA HIS A 61 -1.15 3.40 -6.60
C HIS A 61 -0.23 2.28 -6.15
N ARG A 62 -0.05 2.12 -4.84
CA ARG A 62 0.77 1.05 -4.28
C ARG A 62 0.15 -0.33 -4.55
N PHE A 63 -1.16 -0.45 -4.45
CA PHE A 63 -1.89 -1.68 -4.74
C PHE A 63 -1.87 -2.01 -6.24
N GLU A 64 -2.00 -1.02 -7.12
CA GLU A 64 -1.88 -1.23 -8.57
C GLU A 64 -0.47 -1.71 -8.95
N ASN A 65 0.57 -1.12 -8.36
CA ASN A 65 1.94 -1.60 -8.50
C ASN A 65 2.07 -3.07 -8.07
N HIS A 66 1.39 -3.48 -6.99
CA HIS A 66 1.39 -4.87 -6.57
C HIS A 66 0.79 -5.80 -7.63
N ARG A 67 -0.36 -5.42 -8.21
CA ARG A 67 -1.07 -6.19 -9.24
C ARG A 67 -0.25 -6.34 -10.51
N HIS A 68 0.45 -5.28 -10.93
CA HIS A 68 1.37 -5.29 -12.06
C HIS A 68 2.73 -5.94 -11.76
N GLY A 69 2.98 -6.33 -10.51
CA GLY A 69 4.24 -6.95 -10.11
C GLY A 69 5.42 -5.98 -9.96
N TYR A 70 5.19 -4.68 -10.05
CA TYR A 70 6.20 -3.67 -9.79
C TYR A 70 6.44 -3.49 -8.29
N LYS A 71 7.68 -3.73 -7.83
CA LYS A 71 8.06 -3.68 -6.41
C LYS A 71 7.02 -4.38 -5.52
N SER A 72 6.58 -5.57 -5.94
CA SER A 72 5.41 -6.24 -5.38
C SER A 72 5.78 -7.33 -4.38
N ALA A 73 5.01 -7.40 -3.29
CA ALA A 73 4.92 -8.61 -2.48
C ALA A 73 4.19 -9.70 -3.26
N TRP A 74 4.82 -10.86 -3.41
CA TRP A 74 4.28 -11.99 -4.18
C TRP A 74 2.86 -12.38 -3.74
N VAL A 75 2.58 -12.32 -2.43
CA VAL A 75 1.29 -12.69 -1.84
C VAL A 75 0.17 -11.76 -2.31
N VAL A 76 0.43 -10.45 -2.38
CA VAL A 76 -0.55 -9.46 -2.84
C VAL A 76 -0.75 -9.58 -4.35
N ARG A 77 0.34 -9.79 -5.10
CA ARG A 77 0.24 -10.02 -6.55
C ARG A 77 -0.60 -11.26 -6.88
N LYS A 78 -0.42 -12.34 -6.12
CA LYS A 78 -1.06 -13.63 -6.40
C LYS A 78 -2.47 -13.77 -5.82
N TYR A 79 -2.73 -13.13 -4.68
CA TYR A 79 -3.94 -13.35 -3.89
C TYR A 79 -4.65 -12.06 -3.45
N GLY A 80 -4.18 -10.88 -3.86
CA GLY A 80 -4.80 -9.61 -3.47
C GLY A 80 -6.16 -9.41 -4.12
N VAL A 81 -7.18 -9.11 -3.31
CA VAL A 81 -8.57 -8.91 -3.74
C VAL A 81 -8.89 -7.41 -3.84
N ARG A 82 -8.78 -6.67 -2.73
CA ARG A 82 -9.08 -5.23 -2.67
C ARG A 82 -8.37 -4.57 -1.48
N LEU A 83 -8.27 -3.25 -1.50
CA LEU A 83 -7.94 -2.47 -0.30
C LEU A 83 -9.09 -2.54 0.72
N MET A 84 -8.73 -2.45 2.01
CA MET A 84 -9.65 -2.34 3.15
C MET A 84 -9.47 -0.97 3.85
N PRO A 85 -9.91 0.14 3.23
CA PRO A 85 -9.81 1.49 3.81
C PRO A 85 -10.42 1.59 5.22
N GLU A 86 -11.43 0.78 5.51
CA GLU A 86 -12.07 0.65 6.82
C GLU A 86 -11.09 0.30 7.97
N LEU A 87 -9.87 -0.17 7.65
CA LEU A 87 -8.84 -0.56 8.61
C LEU A 87 -7.66 0.41 8.73
N TYR A 88 -7.59 1.47 7.93
CA TYR A 88 -6.43 2.37 7.94
C TYR A 88 -6.72 3.85 7.63
N GLN A 89 -7.92 4.19 7.17
CA GLN A 89 -8.34 5.58 7.02
C GLN A 89 -9.00 6.04 8.32
N HIS A 90 -8.37 7.00 9.00
CA HIS A 90 -8.83 7.62 10.24
C HIS A 90 -8.69 9.14 10.16
#